data_AF-A0A7V5E3D9-F1
#
_entry.id   AF-A0A7V5E3D9-F1
#
_cell.length_a   1.000
_cell.length_b   1.000
_cell.length_c   1.000
_cell.angle_alpha   90.00
_cell.angle_beta   90.00
_cell.angle_gamma   90.00
#
_symmetry.space_group_name_H-M   'P 1'
#
loop_
_entity.id
_entity.type
_entity.pdbx_description
1 polymer ?
#
loop_
_entity_poly.entity_id
_entity_poly.type
_entity_poly.pdbx_seq_one_letter_code
_entity_poly.pdbx_strand_id
1 'polypeptide(L)' 'MFGRPYTKFADETLEDGALPAKFKKLLAIALSIANHCDPCLRVHLRRAMKLGDTAGEGAGGLGALFGLLSRG' A
#
# COMPACT_ATOMS: atom_id res chain seq x y z
N MET A 1 11.61 -4.47 21.89
CA MET A 1 10.41 -5.33 21.91
C MET A 1 9.14 -4.48 21.75
N PHE A 2 8.98 -3.76 20.63
CA PHE A 2 7.80 -2.93 20.30
C PHE A 2 7.01 -3.43 19.08
N GLY A 3 7.46 -4.51 18.43
CA GLY A 3 6.93 -4.94 17.14
C GLY A 3 5.51 -5.54 17.18
N ARG A 4 5.22 -6.38 18.18
CA ARG A 4 3.93 -7.13 18.24
C ARG A 4 2.66 -6.28 18.42
N PRO A 5 2.61 -5.29 19.34
CA PRO A 5 1.40 -4.46 19.47
C PRO A 5 1.18 -3.55 18.26
N TYR A 6 2.26 -3.02 17.68
CA TYR A 6 2.19 -2.17 16.49
C TYR A 6 1.67 -2.92 15.26
N THR A 7 2.12 -4.16 15.04
CA THR A 7 1.64 -4.96 13.90
C THR A 7 0.16 -5.28 13.99
N LYS A 8 -0.36 -5.53 15.20
CA LYS A 8 -1.79 -5.80 15.40
C LYS A 8 -2.63 -4.56 15.03
N PHE A 9 -2.29 -3.41 15.58
CA PHE A 9 -2.93 -2.14 15.25
C PHE A 9 -2.88 -1.85 13.74
N ALA A 10 -1.71 -2.07 13.11
CA ALA A 10 -1.53 -1.83 11.69
C ALA A 10 -2.42 -2.74 10.81
N ASP A 11 -2.61 -4.01 11.18
CA ASP A 11 -3.52 -4.90 10.46
C ASP A 11 -4.98 -4.51 10.69
N GLU A 12 -5.40 -4.20 11.93
CA GLU A 12 -6.77 -3.75 12.27
C GLU A 12 -7.16 -2.47 11.50
N THR A 13 -6.23 -1.52 11.31
CA THR A 13 -6.53 -0.28 10.56
C THR A 13 -6.89 -0.52 9.10
N LEU A 14 -6.39 -1.62 8.50
CA LEU A 14 -6.56 -1.96 7.09
C LEU A 14 -7.76 -2.88 6.83
N GLU A 15 -8.48 -3.30 7.86
CA GLU A 15 -9.73 -4.07 7.75
C GLU A 15 -10.90 -3.19 7.26
N ASP A 16 -11.99 -3.83 6.83
CA ASP A 16 -13.20 -3.13 6.42
C ASP A 16 -13.81 -2.31 7.57
N GLY A 17 -14.38 -1.16 7.23
CA GLY A 17 -15.08 -0.29 8.17
C GLY A 17 -15.87 0.76 7.40
N ALA A 18 -15.75 2.03 7.79
CA ALA A 18 -16.33 3.14 7.02
C ALA A 18 -15.80 3.24 5.57
N LEU A 19 -14.59 2.72 5.34
CA LEU A 19 -13.99 2.57 4.01
C LEU A 19 -13.69 1.09 3.79
N PRO A 20 -13.88 0.57 2.56
CA PRO A 20 -13.56 -0.81 2.26
C PRO A 20 -12.04 -1.04 2.35
N ALA A 21 -11.64 -2.24 2.76
CA ALA A 21 -10.24 -2.64 2.96
C ALA A 21 -9.38 -2.41 1.70
N LYS A 22 -9.96 -2.64 0.52
CA LYS A 22 -9.35 -2.33 -0.79
C LYS A 22 -8.93 -0.86 -0.88
N PHE A 23 -9.83 0.06 -0.54
CA PHE A 23 -9.58 1.49 -0.63
C PHE A 23 -8.48 1.93 0.34
N LYS A 24 -8.52 1.43 1.59
CA LYS A 24 -7.46 1.67 2.58
C LYS A 24 -6.10 1.13 2.12
N LYS A 25 -6.07 0.02 1.40
CA LYS A 25 -4.83 -0.53 0.84
C LYS A 25 -4.26 0.36 -0.27
N LEU A 26 -5.10 0.91 -1.17
CA LEU A 26 -4.66 1.87 -2.18
C LEU A 26 -4.07 3.14 -1.56
N LEU A 27 -4.69 3.66 -0.49
CA LEU A 27 -4.14 4.78 0.28
C LEU A 27 -2.77 4.46 0.87
N ALA A 28 -2.59 3.27 1.47
CA ALA A 28 -1.30 2.85 2.01
C ALA A 28 -0.19 2.76 0.94
N ILE A 29 -0.55 2.34 -0.28
CA ILE A 29 0.38 2.33 -1.42
C ILE A 29 0.72 3.77 -1.83
N ALA A 30 -0.27 4.65 -1.97
CA ALA A 30 -0.04 6.06 -2.30
C ALA A 30 0.86 6.75 -1.27
N LEU A 31 0.64 6.52 0.03
CA LEU A 31 1.49 7.02 1.12
C LEU A 31 2.90 6.44 1.05
N SER A 32 3.06 5.17 0.66
CA SER A 32 4.39 4.56 0.50
C SER A 32 5.18 5.26 -0.61
N ILE A 33 4.51 5.66 -1.69
CA ILE A 33 5.12 6.41 -2.80
C ILE A 33 5.44 7.84 -2.38
N ALA A 34 4.47 8.55 -1.78
CA ALA A 34 4.64 9.94 -1.34
C ALA A 34 5.78 10.11 -0.32
N ASN A 35 6.05 9.07 0.48
CA ASN A 35 7.14 9.06 1.45
C ASN A 35 8.42 8.38 0.93
N HIS A 36 8.46 7.97 -0.34
CA HIS A 36 9.60 7.26 -0.94
C HIS A 36 10.06 6.03 -0.12
N CYS A 37 9.11 5.29 0.47
CA CYS A 37 9.39 4.11 1.28
C CYS A 37 9.26 2.83 0.44
N ASP A 38 10.33 2.44 -0.26
CA ASP A 38 10.43 1.18 -1.01
C ASP A 38 10.05 -0.09 -0.21
N PRO A 39 10.47 -0.29 1.06
CA PRO A 39 10.04 -1.46 1.81
C PRO A 39 8.54 -1.45 2.10
N CYS A 40 7.96 -0.27 2.39
CA CYS A 40 6.52 -0.12 2.60
C CYS A 40 5.75 -0.45 1.32
N LEU A 41 6.18 0.15 0.20
CA LEU A 41 5.57 -0.04 -1.12
C LEU A 41 5.50 -1.52 -1.49
N ARG A 42 6.62 -2.24 -1.36
CA ARG A 42 6.68 -3.68 -1.64
C ARG A 42 5.74 -4.50 -0.76
N VAL A 43 5.62 -4.18 0.53
CA VAL A 43 4.69 -4.88 1.44
C VAL A 43 3.24 -4.64 1.05
N HIS A 44 2.86 -3.38 0.79
CA HIS A 44 1.48 -3.04 0.48
C HIS A 44 1.05 -3.53 -0.91
N LEU A 45 1.94 -3.49 -1.91
CA LEU A 45 1.69 -4.09 -3.23
C LEU A 45 1.45 -5.61 -3.14
N ARG A 46 2.32 -6.35 -2.42
CA ARG A 46 2.12 -7.80 -2.22
C ARG A 46 0.80 -8.12 -1.54
N ARG A 47 0.39 -7.31 -0.57
CA ARG A 47 -0.90 -7.49 0.12
C ARG A 47 -2.08 -7.09 -0.76
N ALA A 48 -1.95 -6.10 -1.64
CA ALA A 48 -2.99 -5.71 -2.59
C ALA A 48 -3.24 -6.78 -3.66
N MET A 49 -2.18 -7.39 -4.20
CA MET A 49 -2.30 -8.52 -5.13
C MET A 49 -3.08 -9.71 -4.55
N LYS A 50 -2.96 -9.95 -3.22
CA LYS A 50 -3.70 -11.00 -2.52
C LYS A 50 -5.20 -10.69 -2.33
N LEU A 51 -5.58 -9.42 -2.36
CA LEU A 51 -6.97 -8.98 -2.24
C LEU A 51 -7.73 -9.04 -3.58
N GLY A 52 -7.12 -9.61 -4.63
CA GLY A 52 -7.76 -9.88 -5.91
C GLY A 52 -7.82 -8.67 -6.85
N ASP A 53 -7.16 -7.57 -6.51
CA ASP A 53 -7.33 -6.31 -7.23
C ASP A 53 -6.02 -5.76 -7.81
N THR A 54 -6.10 -5.45 -9.11
CA THR A 54 -5.25 -4.50 -9.86
C THR A 54 -3.91 -4.99 -10.43
N ALA A 55 -3.95 -5.95 -11.35
CA ALA A 55 -2.99 -5.92 -12.47
C ALA A 55 -3.32 -4.78 -13.47
N GLY A 56 -4.59 -4.35 -13.55
CA GLY A 56 -5.05 -3.34 -14.53
C GLY A 56 -5.03 -1.88 -14.04
N GLU A 57 -5.62 -1.57 -12.88
CA GLU A 57 -5.82 -0.17 -12.45
C GLU A 57 -4.58 0.43 -11.74
N GLY A 58 -3.80 -0.39 -11.06
CA GLY A 58 -2.72 0.06 -10.16
C GLY A 58 -1.32 -0.06 -10.75
N ALA A 59 -1.02 -1.14 -11.47
CA ALA A 59 0.35 -1.43 -11.93
C ALA A 59 0.87 -0.45 -12.98
N GLY A 60 0.02 -0.04 -13.93
CA GLY A 60 0.38 0.95 -14.96
C GLY A 60 0.49 2.37 -14.40
N GLY A 61 -0.51 2.80 -13.62
CA GLY A 61 -0.55 4.16 -13.04
C GLY A 61 0.51 4.41 -11.97
N LEU A 62 0.73 3.45 -11.06
CA LEU A 62 1.70 3.61 -9.98
C LEU A 62 3.14 3.26 -10.40
N GLY A 63 3.34 2.36 -11.36
CA GLY A 63 4.65 2.11 -11.97
C GLY A 63 5.18 3.35 -12.71
N ALA A 64 4.29 4.05 -13.42
CA ALA A 64 4.60 5.34 -14.02
C ALA A 64 4.88 6.42 -12.96
N LEU A 65 4.13 6.44 -11.86
CA LEU A 65 4.35 7.39 -10.76
C LEU A 65 5.70 7.16 -10.05
N PHE A 66 6.10 5.90 -9.82
CA PHE A 66 7.42 5.56 -9.29
C PHE A 66 8.54 5.98 -10.26
N GLY A 67 8.38 5.71 -11.56
CA GLY A 67 9.33 6.17 -12.58
C GLY A 67 9.43 7.70 -12.70
N LEU A 68 8.33 8.41 -12.44
CA LEU A 68 8.29 9.87 -12.45
C LEU A 68 8.91 10.48 -11.18
N LEU A 69 8.65 9.88 -10.01
CA LEU A 69 9.12 10.38 -8.71
C LEU A 69 10.55 9.91 -8.37
N SER A 70 11.09 8.92 -9.08
CA SER A 70 12.48 8.44 -8.95
C SER A 70 13.46 9.21 -9.85
N ARG A 71 13.01 10.21 -10.63
CA ARG A 71 13.88 11.14 -11.40
C ARG A 71 14.18 12.41 -10.60
N GLY A 72 14.66 12.24 -9.37
CA GLY A 72 15.24 13.28 -8.51
C GLY A 72 16.67 12.91 -8.16
#